data_AF-A0AAD5DUY6-F1
#
_entry.id   AF-A0AAD5DUY6-F1
#
_cell.length_a   1.000
_cell.length_b   1.000
_cell.length_c   1.000
_cell.angle_alpha   90.00
_cell.angle_beta   90.00
_cell.angle_gamma   90.00
#
_symmetry.space_group_name_H-M   'P 1'
#
loop_
_entity.id
_entity.type
_entity.pdbx_description
1 polymer ?
#
loop_
_entity_poly.entity_id
_entity_poly.type
_entity_poly.pdbx_seq_one_letter_code
_entity_poly.pdbx_strand_id
1 'polypeptide(L)'
;MDLAVRTLRDGRADGAAQAPLLLLCDALSVVGGPALLRRAIADLAAAIAGGRAQASGVLLLALERPPAHYAQLCSLTSVSLTVLDGFSDPHGWGSLLGGQPKAASGASGSSGGNGRLVPLPGILAAADGPQQLQQQLSTAAAAAGLQQCIIIDSLSPLLDAWGAAAVAHLLHSLLAAHATSCLLCGVHADLHPSADLAALQQLAAGSLQLVEASELECSMCAAAHGATPQGRLAVRLKRAAGRVRAESQLYAIDASGAVAFLEPPADLLSAAAAAGKAAGAAAGADATGGLAQQLAGGMRLGLSRAEAEAKARVQLPFEHQGQGAAYQTGDFRDYLPPEAGGRARPGSAAGSRAGQPDPAALGTAAAATAGGEGQQQQQQQRLGHILYVRDSASEPEDSDEDPDDDLDI
;
A
#
# COMPACT_ATOMS: atom_id res chain seq x y z
N MET A 1 -9.89 -3.61 10.16
CA MET A 1 -10.45 -4.71 9.32
C MET A 1 -11.39 -4.17 8.25
N ASP A 2 -12.27 -3.22 8.59
CA ASP A 2 -13.24 -2.62 7.68
C ASP A 2 -12.68 -2.18 6.32
N LEU A 3 -11.50 -1.57 6.31
CA LEU A 3 -10.85 -1.13 5.07
C LEU A 3 -10.57 -2.31 4.12
N ALA A 4 -10.08 -3.44 4.66
CA ALA A 4 -9.83 -4.64 3.86
C ALA A 4 -11.12 -5.26 3.33
N VAL A 5 -12.16 -5.38 4.18
CA VAL A 5 -13.46 -5.91 3.77
C VAL A 5 -14.12 -5.03 2.70
N ARG A 6 -14.00 -3.71 2.81
CA ARG A 6 -14.48 -2.78 1.77
C ARG A 6 -13.78 -3.04 0.44
N THR A 7 -12.46 -3.23 0.42
CA THR A 7 -11.73 -3.55 -0.82
C THR A 7 -12.15 -4.89 -1.42
N LEU A 8 -12.38 -5.93 -0.60
CA LEU A 8 -12.89 -7.21 -1.10
C LEU A 8 -14.32 -7.08 -1.64
N ARG A 9 -15.17 -6.33 -0.95
CA ARG A 9 -16.56 -6.05 -1.35
C ARG A 9 -16.62 -5.31 -2.69
N ASP A 10 -15.81 -4.27 -2.82
CA ASP A 10 -15.76 -3.42 -4.01
C ASP A 10 -15.14 -4.17 -5.20
N GLY A 11 -14.40 -5.26 -4.95
CA GLY A 11 -13.99 -6.22 -5.97
C GLY A 11 -13.14 -5.62 -7.11
N ARG A 12 -13.37 -6.10 -8.32
CA ARG A 12 -12.66 -5.64 -9.53
C ARG A 12 -13.22 -4.26 -9.89
N ALA A 13 -12.32 -3.27 -9.96
CA ALA A 13 -12.70 -1.93 -10.43
C ALA A 13 -13.09 -1.96 -11.91
N ASP A 14 -14.03 -1.10 -12.31
CA ASP A 14 -14.46 -1.01 -13.71
C ASP A 14 -13.28 -0.67 -14.62
N GLY A 15 -13.07 -1.48 -15.67
CA GLY A 15 -11.94 -1.35 -16.58
C GLY A 15 -10.59 -1.87 -16.05
N ALA A 16 -10.52 -2.37 -14.81
CA ALA A 16 -9.28 -2.97 -14.29
C ALA A 16 -9.05 -4.38 -14.85
N ALA A 17 -7.83 -4.64 -15.32
CA ALA A 17 -7.44 -5.95 -15.85
C ALA A 17 -7.42 -7.06 -14.79
N GLN A 18 -7.27 -6.72 -13.51
CA GLN A 18 -7.10 -7.68 -12.42
C GLN A 18 -8.00 -7.36 -11.22
N ALA A 19 -8.48 -8.42 -10.57
CA ALA A 19 -9.15 -8.35 -9.28
C ALA A 19 -8.15 -7.99 -8.15
N PRO A 20 -8.60 -7.40 -7.02
CA PRO A 20 -7.74 -7.15 -5.88
C PRO A 20 -7.39 -8.45 -5.13
N LEU A 21 -6.10 -8.62 -4.83
CA LEU A 21 -5.58 -9.64 -3.91
C LEU A 21 -5.23 -8.99 -2.56
N LEU A 22 -5.77 -9.55 -1.47
CA LEU A 22 -5.33 -9.24 -0.10
C LEU A 22 -4.63 -10.43 0.52
N LEU A 23 -3.48 -10.18 1.16
CA LEU A 23 -2.73 -11.18 1.91
C LEU A 23 -2.89 -10.96 3.41
N LEU A 24 -3.38 -11.97 4.12
CA LEU A 24 -3.37 -12.02 5.58
C LEU A 24 -2.11 -12.75 6.03
N CYS A 25 -1.13 -11.99 6.50
CA CYS A 25 0.13 -12.50 7.02
C CYS A 25 0.01 -12.69 8.53
N ASP A 26 -0.01 -13.94 8.98
CA ASP A 26 0.14 -14.31 10.38
C ASP A 26 1.54 -14.86 10.67
N ALA A 27 1.85 -15.05 11.95
CA ALA A 27 3.11 -15.60 12.43
C ALA A 27 2.85 -16.30 13.76
N LEU A 28 3.67 -17.29 14.11
CA LEU A 28 3.51 -18.03 15.37
C LEU A 28 3.58 -17.14 16.63
N SER A 29 4.27 -16.01 16.53
CA SER A 29 4.40 -15.04 17.62
C SER A 29 3.09 -14.32 17.96
N VAL A 30 2.11 -14.32 17.07
CA VAL A 30 0.83 -13.61 17.25
C VAL A 30 -0.35 -14.53 16.97
N VAL A 31 -1.23 -14.69 17.97
CA VAL A 31 -2.44 -15.49 17.81
C VAL A 31 -3.53 -14.67 17.16
N GLY A 32 -4.10 -15.16 16.06
CA GLY A 32 -5.36 -14.62 15.55
C GLY A 32 -5.62 -14.71 14.05
N GLY A 33 -4.65 -15.15 13.25
CA GLY A 33 -4.80 -15.29 11.79
C GLY A 33 -6.10 -16.00 11.40
N PRO A 34 -6.40 -17.19 11.96
CA PRO A 34 -7.61 -17.92 11.63
C PRO A 34 -8.91 -17.24 12.05
N ALA A 35 -8.91 -16.59 13.23
CA ALA A 35 -10.08 -15.88 13.74
C ALA A 35 -10.37 -14.64 12.90
N LEU A 36 -9.32 -13.91 12.50
CA LEU A 36 -9.42 -12.75 11.61
C LEU A 36 -9.84 -13.15 10.19
N LEU A 37 -9.32 -14.26 9.66
CA LEU A 37 -9.76 -14.80 8.37
C LEU A 37 -11.25 -15.15 8.43
N ARG A 38 -11.69 -15.89 9.46
CA ARG A 38 -13.11 -16.21 9.65
C ARG A 38 -13.97 -14.95 9.76
N ARG A 39 -13.51 -13.95 10.49
CA ARG A 39 -14.21 -12.67 10.60
C ARG A 39 -14.35 -11.99 9.24
N ALA A 40 -13.28 -11.93 8.46
CA ALA A 40 -13.30 -11.36 7.11
C ALA A 40 -14.24 -12.13 6.17
N ILE A 41 -14.25 -13.47 6.22
CA ILE A 41 -15.18 -14.31 5.45
C ILE A 41 -16.62 -14.01 5.86
N ALA A 42 -16.91 -13.94 7.16
CA ALA A 42 -18.26 -13.66 7.66
C ALA A 42 -18.76 -12.26 7.26
N ASP A 43 -17.92 -11.23 7.40
CA ASP A 43 -18.24 -9.86 7.01
C ASP A 43 -18.45 -9.74 5.49
N LEU A 44 -17.64 -10.45 4.69
CA LEU A 44 -17.81 -10.50 3.24
C LEU A 44 -19.09 -11.25 2.85
N ALA A 45 -19.36 -12.41 3.44
CA ALA A 45 -20.59 -13.15 3.19
C ALA A 45 -21.83 -12.32 3.58
N ALA A 46 -21.79 -11.58 4.69
CA ALA A 46 -22.85 -10.63 5.05
C ALA A 46 -22.98 -9.47 4.04
N ALA A 47 -21.89 -9.02 3.43
CA ALA A 47 -21.92 -8.03 2.36
C ALA A 47 -22.52 -8.58 1.06
N ILE A 48 -22.21 -9.83 0.70
CA ILE A 48 -22.78 -10.54 -0.46
C ILE A 48 -24.28 -10.76 -0.25
N ALA A 49 -24.70 -11.31 0.89
CA ALA A 49 -26.11 -11.53 1.22
C ALA A 49 -26.92 -10.23 1.21
N GLY A 50 -26.30 -9.11 1.60
CA GLY A 50 -26.91 -7.78 1.56
C GLY A 50 -26.85 -7.08 0.20
N GLY A 51 -26.33 -7.72 -0.86
CA GLY A 51 -26.20 -7.12 -2.20
C GLY A 51 -25.24 -5.93 -2.27
N ARG A 52 -24.34 -5.80 -1.29
CA ARG A 52 -23.36 -4.69 -1.21
C ARG A 52 -22.02 -5.06 -1.85
N ALA A 53 -21.77 -6.33 -2.14
CA ALA A 53 -20.54 -6.83 -2.75
C ALA A 53 -20.73 -7.12 -4.24
N GLN A 54 -19.66 -6.97 -5.03
CA GLN A 54 -19.66 -7.42 -6.43
C GLN A 54 -19.69 -8.94 -6.57
N ALA A 55 -19.13 -9.65 -5.58
CA ALA A 55 -19.18 -11.10 -5.52
C ALA A 55 -20.62 -11.57 -5.25
N SER A 56 -21.01 -12.65 -5.91
CA SER A 56 -22.29 -13.34 -5.72
C SER A 56 -22.20 -14.56 -4.80
N GLY A 57 -20.98 -15.05 -4.57
CA GLY A 57 -20.70 -16.21 -3.76
C GLY A 57 -19.24 -16.27 -3.33
N VAL A 58 -18.94 -17.27 -2.49
CA VAL A 58 -17.61 -17.51 -1.95
C VAL A 58 -17.13 -18.89 -2.36
N LEU A 59 -15.92 -18.96 -2.90
CA LEU A 59 -15.18 -20.18 -3.20
C LEU A 59 -13.99 -20.26 -2.26
N LEU A 60 -14.01 -21.20 -1.31
CA LEU A 60 -12.98 -21.36 -0.30
C LEU A 60 -12.13 -22.60 -0.59
N LEU A 61 -10.82 -22.45 -0.65
CA LEU A 61 -9.85 -23.55 -0.67
C LEU A 61 -9.33 -23.79 0.75
N ALA A 62 -9.59 -24.99 1.27
CA ALA A 62 -9.19 -25.42 2.59
C ALA A 62 -7.95 -26.32 2.49
N LEU A 63 -6.80 -25.82 2.95
CA LEU A 63 -5.50 -26.51 2.95
C LEU A 63 -4.93 -26.72 4.34
N GLU A 64 -5.18 -25.80 5.27
CA GLU A 64 -4.67 -25.87 6.64
C GLU A 64 -5.70 -26.44 7.62
N ARG A 65 -6.99 -26.24 7.33
CA ARG A 65 -8.07 -26.60 8.25
C ARG A 65 -9.07 -27.54 7.58
N PRO A 66 -9.70 -28.44 8.36
CA PRO A 66 -10.72 -29.31 7.81
C PRO A 66 -11.92 -28.49 7.31
N PRO A 67 -12.59 -28.93 6.23
CA PRO A 67 -13.72 -28.21 5.64
C PRO A 67 -14.89 -27.99 6.61
N ALA A 68 -15.04 -28.87 7.62
CA ALA A 68 -16.02 -28.72 8.70
C ALA A 68 -15.85 -27.41 9.49
N HIS A 69 -14.65 -26.84 9.54
CA HIS A 69 -14.38 -25.56 10.19
C HIS A 69 -15.12 -24.40 9.52
N TYR A 70 -15.35 -24.49 8.21
CA TYR A 70 -16.01 -23.46 7.41
C TYR A 70 -17.51 -23.73 7.23
N ALA A 71 -17.98 -24.95 7.50
CA ALA A 71 -19.40 -25.33 7.39
C ALA A 71 -20.33 -24.46 8.28
N GLN A 72 -19.82 -24.00 9.43
CA GLN A 72 -20.56 -23.08 10.31
C GLN A 72 -20.83 -21.73 9.64
N LEU A 73 -19.94 -21.25 8.76
CA LEU A 73 -20.11 -20.01 8.01
C LEU A 73 -21.24 -20.14 6.97
N CYS A 74 -21.43 -21.34 6.38
CA CYS A 74 -22.56 -21.65 5.49
C CYS A 74 -23.92 -21.51 6.18
N SER A 75 -23.97 -21.78 7.49
CA SER A 75 -25.22 -21.80 8.25
C SER A 75 -25.67 -20.39 8.66
N LEU A 76 -24.72 -19.44 8.71
CA LEU A 76 -24.95 -18.08 9.19
C LEU A 76 -25.34 -17.11 8.07
N THR A 77 -25.15 -17.49 6.80
CA THR A 77 -25.36 -16.60 5.67
C THR A 77 -26.11 -17.29 4.55
N SER A 78 -27.04 -16.59 3.91
CA SER A 78 -27.77 -17.10 2.73
C SER A 78 -26.92 -17.13 1.46
N VAL A 79 -25.60 -17.13 1.58
CA VAL A 79 -24.64 -17.05 0.46
C VAL A 79 -24.29 -18.44 -0.03
N SER A 80 -24.10 -18.60 -1.34
CA SER A 80 -23.52 -19.82 -1.90
C SER A 80 -22.04 -19.93 -1.52
N LEU A 81 -21.70 -20.93 -0.70
CA LEU A 81 -20.32 -21.24 -0.33
C LEU A 81 -19.90 -22.56 -0.96
N THR A 82 -18.88 -22.55 -1.81
CA THR A 82 -18.24 -23.77 -2.31
C THR A 82 -16.90 -23.95 -1.60
N VAL A 83 -16.71 -25.08 -0.93
CA VAL A 83 -15.47 -25.44 -0.25
C VAL A 83 -14.75 -26.50 -1.06
N LEU A 84 -13.52 -26.20 -1.50
CA LEU A 84 -12.60 -27.16 -2.08
C LEU A 84 -11.71 -27.72 -0.96
N ASP A 85 -11.78 -29.03 -0.72
CA ASP A 85 -11.08 -29.70 0.36
C ASP A 85 -9.75 -30.29 -0.13
N GLY A 86 -8.67 -29.53 0.05
CA GLY A 86 -7.29 -30.00 -0.11
C GLY A 86 -6.63 -30.40 1.21
N PHE A 87 -7.35 -30.35 2.33
CA PHE A 87 -6.84 -30.66 3.68
C PHE A 87 -6.92 -32.16 3.99
N SER A 88 -8.01 -32.83 3.57
CA SER A 88 -8.29 -34.20 4.01
C SER A 88 -7.37 -35.24 3.37
N ASP A 89 -6.89 -35.00 2.15
CA ASP A 89 -5.92 -35.88 1.48
C ASP A 89 -5.00 -35.09 0.52
N PRO A 90 -4.11 -34.20 1.03
CA PRO A 90 -3.28 -33.31 0.19
C PRO A 90 -2.33 -34.08 -0.73
N HIS A 91 -1.90 -35.28 -0.34
CA HIS A 91 -0.95 -36.12 -1.08
C HIS A 91 -1.59 -37.31 -1.81
N GLY A 92 -2.90 -37.51 -1.70
CA GLY A 92 -3.61 -38.52 -2.49
C GLY A 92 -3.39 -39.94 -1.98
N TRP A 93 -3.07 -40.10 -0.69
CA TRP A 93 -2.80 -41.40 -0.09
C TRP A 93 -4.03 -42.30 -0.09
N GLY A 94 -5.24 -41.73 -0.05
CA GLY A 94 -6.48 -42.50 -0.10
C GLY A 94 -6.56 -43.37 -1.37
N SER A 95 -6.25 -42.76 -2.52
CA SER A 95 -6.22 -43.44 -3.83
C SER A 95 -5.15 -44.53 -3.90
N LEU A 96 -4.01 -44.35 -3.23
CA LEU A 96 -2.90 -45.33 -3.20
C LEU A 96 -3.18 -46.52 -2.28
N LEU A 97 -3.90 -46.29 -1.18
CA LEU A 97 -4.23 -47.31 -0.18
C LEU A 97 -5.43 -48.19 -0.57
N GLY A 98 -5.91 -48.10 -1.83
CA GLY A 98 -7.08 -48.83 -2.30
C GLY A 98 -8.40 -48.31 -1.71
N GLY A 99 -8.35 -47.18 -0.99
CA GLY A 99 -9.52 -46.39 -0.68
C GLY A 99 -9.99 -45.78 -1.99
N GLN A 100 -10.91 -46.45 -2.68
CA GLN A 100 -11.75 -45.77 -3.66
C GLN A 100 -12.18 -44.46 -3.00
N PRO A 101 -11.98 -43.28 -3.63
CA PRO A 101 -12.63 -42.09 -3.14
C PRO A 101 -14.07 -42.53 -3.01
N LYS A 102 -14.62 -42.46 -1.79
CA LYS A 102 -16.05 -42.63 -1.63
C LYS A 102 -16.56 -41.46 -2.44
N ALA A 103 -16.82 -41.71 -3.73
CA ALA A 103 -17.56 -40.81 -4.57
C ALA A 103 -18.69 -40.45 -3.63
N ALA A 104 -18.83 -39.16 -3.36
CA ALA A 104 -20.09 -38.70 -2.88
C ALA A 104 -21.07 -39.11 -4.00
N SER A 105 -21.51 -40.38 -3.95
CA SER A 105 -22.76 -40.85 -4.47
C SER A 105 -23.70 -39.73 -4.11
N GLY A 106 -24.36 -39.15 -5.10
CA GLY A 106 -25.30 -38.07 -4.91
C GLY A 106 -26.37 -38.45 -3.89
N ALA A 107 -26.04 -38.32 -2.61
CA ALA A 107 -26.95 -37.86 -1.61
C ALA A 107 -27.19 -36.40 -2.05
N SER A 108 -28.32 -36.02 -2.63
CA SER A 108 -29.68 -36.46 -2.31
C SER A 108 -29.85 -36.75 -0.81
N GLY A 109 -29.09 -36.03 0.01
CA GLY A 109 -29.39 -35.76 1.39
C GLY A 109 -29.93 -34.34 1.36
N SER A 110 -31.25 -34.23 1.36
CA SER A 110 -31.93 -32.98 1.66
C SER A 110 -31.39 -32.42 2.98
N SER A 111 -30.50 -31.44 2.87
CA SER A 111 -30.08 -30.57 3.95
C SER A 111 -29.96 -29.22 3.27
N GLY A 112 -30.92 -28.33 3.51
CA GLY A 112 -31.05 -27.01 2.87
C GLY A 112 -29.96 -26.02 3.26
N GLY A 113 -28.70 -26.45 3.28
CA GLY A 113 -27.53 -25.60 3.46
C GLY A 113 -26.99 -25.17 2.10
N ASN A 114 -26.70 -23.88 1.96
CA ASN A 114 -26.15 -23.26 0.75
C ASN A 114 -24.67 -23.62 0.47
N GLY A 115 -24.18 -24.76 1.00
CA GLY A 115 -22.78 -25.17 0.97
C GLY A 115 -22.52 -26.37 0.07
N ARG A 116 -21.56 -26.27 -0.86
CA ARG A 116 -21.06 -27.39 -1.68
C ARG A 116 -19.64 -27.77 -1.28
N LEU A 117 -19.37 -29.05 -1.03
CA LEU A 117 -18.03 -29.56 -0.73
C LEU A 117 -17.48 -30.32 -1.96
N VAL A 118 -16.25 -30.04 -2.36
CA VAL A 118 -15.56 -30.71 -3.46
C VAL A 118 -14.19 -31.20 -2.98
N PRO A 119 -13.93 -32.52 -2.91
CA PRO A 119 -12.64 -33.04 -2.51
C PRO A 119 -11.57 -32.84 -3.60
N LEU A 120 -10.35 -32.50 -3.19
CA LEU A 120 -9.16 -32.34 -4.05
C LEU A 120 -8.02 -33.27 -3.59
N PRO A 121 -8.17 -34.60 -3.74
CA PRO A 121 -7.16 -35.55 -3.31
C PRO A 121 -5.88 -35.41 -4.14
N GLY A 122 -4.73 -35.41 -3.48
CA GLY A 122 -3.41 -35.42 -4.13
C GLY A 122 -3.00 -34.10 -4.76
N ILE A 123 -3.71 -33.00 -4.48
CA ILE A 123 -3.46 -31.72 -5.14
C ILE A 123 -2.02 -31.23 -4.96
N LEU A 124 -1.41 -31.43 -3.78
CA LEU A 124 -0.04 -30.98 -3.50
C LEU A 124 1.03 -31.92 -4.09
N ALA A 125 0.70 -33.20 -4.28
CA ALA A 125 1.64 -34.20 -4.80
C ALA A 125 1.64 -34.31 -6.33
N ALA A 126 0.60 -33.81 -7.00
CA ALA A 126 0.48 -33.87 -8.45
C ALA A 126 1.53 -32.99 -9.15
N ALA A 127 2.20 -33.53 -10.17
CA ALA A 127 3.18 -32.79 -10.98
C ALA A 127 2.54 -31.55 -11.66
N ASP A 128 1.31 -31.72 -12.17
CA ASP A 128 0.52 -30.64 -12.76
C ASP A 128 -0.42 -29.98 -11.73
N GLY A 129 -0.13 -30.13 -10.44
CA GLY A 129 -0.94 -29.63 -9.32
C GLY A 129 -1.38 -28.16 -9.46
N PRO A 130 -0.47 -27.21 -9.81
CA PRO A 130 -0.84 -25.82 -10.01
C PRO A 130 -1.89 -25.62 -11.11
N GLN A 131 -1.74 -26.32 -12.24
CA GLN A 131 -2.64 -26.23 -13.38
C GLN A 131 -3.99 -26.88 -13.07
N GLN A 132 -3.97 -28.03 -12.39
CA GLN A 132 -5.18 -28.70 -11.93
C GLN A 132 -5.96 -27.82 -10.95
N LEU A 133 -5.27 -27.20 -9.98
CA LEU A 133 -5.91 -26.30 -9.01
C LEU A 133 -6.51 -25.07 -9.70
N GLN A 134 -5.78 -24.46 -10.63
CA GLN A 134 -6.28 -23.36 -11.45
C GLN A 134 -7.55 -23.76 -12.20
N GLN A 135 -7.55 -24.93 -12.83
CA GLN A 135 -8.70 -25.43 -13.58
C GLN A 135 -9.90 -25.70 -12.66
N GLN A 136 -9.69 -26.28 -11.48
CA GLN A 136 -10.76 -26.52 -10.50
C GLN A 136 -11.36 -25.22 -9.96
N LEU A 137 -10.51 -24.25 -9.59
CA LEU A 137 -10.95 -22.94 -9.09
C LEU A 137 -11.73 -22.16 -10.16
N SER A 138 -11.21 -22.12 -11.39
CA SER A 138 -11.87 -21.44 -12.51
C SER A 138 -13.18 -22.10 -12.91
N THR A 139 -13.23 -23.44 -12.95
CA THR A 139 -14.46 -24.18 -13.26
C THR A 139 -15.51 -23.99 -12.16
N ALA A 140 -15.11 -24.05 -10.90
CA ALA A 140 -16.02 -23.80 -9.77
C ALA A 140 -16.55 -22.36 -9.78
N ALA A 141 -15.69 -21.38 -10.12
CA ALA A 141 -16.11 -19.99 -10.24
C ALA A 141 -17.06 -19.77 -11.44
N ALA A 142 -16.76 -20.36 -12.59
CA ALA A 142 -17.59 -20.24 -13.79
C ALA A 142 -18.95 -20.95 -13.67
N ALA A 143 -19.02 -22.07 -12.94
CA ALA A 143 -20.26 -22.81 -12.73
C ALA A 143 -21.34 -22.01 -11.98
N ALA A 144 -20.93 -20.99 -11.21
CA ALA A 144 -21.86 -20.08 -10.55
C ALA A 144 -22.48 -19.04 -11.50
N GLY A 145 -21.95 -18.88 -12.72
CA GLY A 145 -22.43 -17.93 -13.73
C GLY A 145 -22.24 -16.45 -13.39
N LEU A 146 -21.61 -16.16 -12.25
CA LEU A 146 -21.45 -14.82 -11.67
C LEU A 146 -20.07 -14.68 -11.02
N GLN A 147 -19.66 -13.44 -10.78
CA GLN A 147 -18.42 -13.10 -10.07
C GLN A 147 -18.36 -13.78 -8.68
N GLN A 148 -17.26 -14.47 -8.37
CA GLN A 148 -17.01 -15.15 -7.10
C GLN A 148 -15.87 -14.49 -6.34
N CYS A 149 -15.91 -14.53 -5.00
CA CYS A 149 -14.72 -14.28 -4.18
C CYS A 149 -13.98 -15.60 -3.97
N ILE A 150 -12.68 -15.62 -4.22
CA ILE A 150 -11.84 -16.79 -3.94
C ILE A 150 -11.06 -16.55 -2.66
N ILE A 151 -11.14 -17.50 -1.74
CA ILE A 151 -10.48 -17.46 -0.44
C ILE A 151 -9.58 -18.67 -0.32
N ILE A 152 -8.30 -18.46 -0.06
CA ILE A 152 -7.34 -19.53 0.23
C ILE A 152 -6.98 -19.40 1.69
N ASP A 153 -7.28 -20.42 2.50
CA ASP A 153 -7.05 -20.30 3.94
C ASP A 153 -5.58 -20.14 4.31
N SER A 154 -4.71 -20.89 3.64
CA SER A 154 -3.27 -20.81 3.81
C SER A 154 -2.55 -21.10 2.49
N LEU A 155 -1.68 -20.18 2.06
CA LEU A 155 -0.78 -20.38 0.93
C LEU A 155 0.44 -21.22 1.29
N SER A 156 0.75 -21.37 2.59
CA SER A 156 1.98 -22.04 3.02
C SER A 156 2.13 -23.47 2.45
N PRO A 157 1.10 -24.33 2.47
CA PRO A 157 1.20 -25.65 1.86
C PRO A 157 1.47 -25.63 0.34
N LEU A 158 0.99 -24.59 -0.36
CA LEU A 158 1.25 -24.42 -1.80
C LEU A 158 2.67 -23.93 -2.06
N LEU A 159 3.16 -23.03 -1.21
CA LEU A 159 4.53 -22.51 -1.28
C LEU A 159 5.55 -23.61 -0.99
N ASP A 160 5.28 -24.47 -0.01
CA ASP A 160 6.12 -25.62 0.31
C ASP A 160 6.15 -26.65 -0.82
N ALA A 161 5.00 -26.89 -1.47
CA ALA A 161 4.87 -27.90 -2.52
C ALA A 161 5.42 -27.43 -3.89
N TRP A 162 5.17 -26.19 -4.28
CA TRP A 162 5.39 -25.71 -5.66
C TRP A 162 6.35 -24.52 -5.77
N GLY A 163 6.69 -23.88 -4.65
CA GLY A 163 7.53 -22.69 -4.61
C GLY A 163 6.80 -21.38 -4.97
N ALA A 164 7.41 -20.26 -4.60
CA ALA A 164 6.80 -18.93 -4.71
C ALA A 164 6.47 -18.52 -6.15
N ALA A 165 7.29 -18.88 -7.14
CA ALA A 165 7.06 -18.53 -8.53
C ALA A 165 5.79 -19.20 -9.10
N ALA A 166 5.61 -20.50 -8.85
CA ALA A 166 4.43 -21.23 -9.30
C ALA A 166 3.16 -20.71 -8.63
N VAL A 167 3.22 -20.43 -7.33
CA VAL A 167 2.10 -19.83 -6.58
C VAL A 167 1.78 -18.43 -7.09
N ALA A 168 2.77 -17.58 -7.36
CA ALA A 168 2.55 -16.26 -7.92
C ALA A 168 1.89 -16.33 -9.31
N HIS A 169 2.29 -17.28 -10.16
CA HIS A 169 1.64 -17.53 -11.46
C HIS A 169 0.19 -17.99 -11.32
N LEU A 170 -0.09 -18.89 -10.38
CA LEU A 170 -1.45 -19.31 -10.06
C LEU A 170 -2.30 -18.11 -9.63
N LEU A 171 -1.82 -17.33 -8.65
CA LEU A 171 -2.54 -16.15 -8.15
C LEU A 171 -2.77 -15.14 -9.27
N HIS A 172 -1.76 -14.82 -10.08
CA HIS A 172 -1.91 -13.92 -11.21
C HIS A 172 -2.98 -14.39 -12.20
N SER A 173 -3.00 -15.70 -12.51
CA SER A 173 -4.01 -16.29 -13.40
C SER A 173 -5.42 -16.20 -12.82
N LEU A 174 -5.58 -16.39 -11.50
CA LEU A 174 -6.87 -16.23 -10.82
C LEU A 174 -7.32 -14.77 -10.77
N LEU A 175 -6.40 -13.82 -10.59
CA LEU A 175 -6.70 -12.39 -10.57
C LEU A 175 -7.10 -11.85 -11.95
N ALA A 176 -6.57 -12.44 -13.02
CA ALA A 176 -6.94 -12.11 -14.41
C ALA A 176 -8.26 -12.77 -14.85
N ALA A 177 -8.73 -13.81 -14.15
CA ALA A 177 -9.94 -14.51 -14.53
C ALA A 177 -11.20 -13.64 -14.33
N HIS A 178 -12.04 -13.54 -15.37
CA HIS A 178 -13.26 -12.73 -15.35
C HIS A 178 -14.27 -13.18 -14.30
N ALA A 179 -14.26 -14.46 -13.91
CA ALA A 179 -15.15 -14.98 -12.87
C ALA A 179 -14.71 -14.60 -11.44
N THR A 180 -13.49 -14.09 -11.26
CA THR A 180 -12.96 -13.71 -9.94
C THR A 180 -13.22 -12.23 -9.67
N SER A 181 -13.94 -11.92 -8.59
CA SER A 181 -14.16 -10.54 -8.10
C SER A 181 -13.01 -10.04 -7.24
N CYS A 182 -12.52 -10.86 -6.33
CA CYS A 182 -11.48 -10.56 -5.37
C CYS A 182 -10.87 -11.85 -4.83
N LEU A 183 -9.66 -11.73 -4.28
CA LEU A 183 -8.91 -12.82 -3.68
C LEU A 183 -8.49 -12.46 -2.25
N LEU A 184 -8.69 -13.36 -1.30
CA LEU A 184 -8.16 -13.25 0.06
C LEU A 184 -7.36 -14.51 0.39
N CYS A 185 -6.09 -14.36 0.73
CA CYS A 185 -5.22 -15.49 1.04
C CYS A 185 -4.55 -15.32 2.40
N GLY A 186 -4.58 -16.36 3.24
CA GLY A 186 -3.72 -16.45 4.43
C GLY A 186 -2.32 -16.93 4.09
N VAL A 187 -1.31 -16.51 4.85
CA VAL A 187 0.07 -16.99 4.73
C VAL A 187 0.81 -16.83 6.05
N HIS A 188 1.49 -17.90 6.48
CA HIS A 188 2.38 -17.87 7.66
C HIS A 188 3.70 -17.21 7.27
N ALA A 189 3.91 -15.97 7.70
CA ALA A 189 5.04 -15.14 7.33
C ALA A 189 6.38 -15.61 7.95
N ASP A 190 6.35 -16.46 8.96
CA ASP A 190 7.51 -17.04 9.63
C ASP A 190 8.02 -18.32 8.98
N LEU A 191 7.21 -18.99 8.14
CA LEU A 191 7.61 -20.22 7.44
C LEU A 191 8.38 -19.95 6.14
N HIS A 192 8.27 -18.75 5.57
CA HIS A 192 8.75 -18.45 4.23
C HIS A 192 9.85 -17.39 4.20
N PRO A 193 10.79 -17.46 3.24
CA PRO A 193 11.79 -16.42 3.04
C PRO A 193 11.16 -15.04 2.80
N SER A 194 11.78 -14.00 3.34
CA SER A 194 11.30 -12.62 3.19
C SER A 194 11.23 -12.15 1.74
N ALA A 195 12.09 -12.68 0.86
CA ALA A 195 12.06 -12.40 -0.58
C ALA A 195 10.79 -12.93 -1.25
N ASP A 196 10.36 -14.15 -0.91
CA ASP A 196 9.16 -14.78 -1.47
C ASP A 196 7.90 -14.07 -1.00
N LEU A 197 7.83 -13.74 0.28
CA LEU A 197 6.74 -12.95 0.85
C LEU A 197 6.68 -11.55 0.24
N ALA A 198 7.82 -10.90 0.02
CA ALA A 198 7.87 -9.61 -0.64
C ALA A 198 7.34 -9.69 -2.08
N ALA A 199 7.69 -10.73 -2.84
CA ALA A 199 7.18 -10.94 -4.19
C ALA A 199 5.64 -11.09 -4.22
N LEU A 200 5.08 -11.89 -3.30
CA LEU A 200 3.63 -12.03 -3.15
C LEU A 200 2.97 -10.70 -2.74
N GLN A 201 3.58 -9.95 -1.82
CA GLN A 201 3.10 -8.63 -1.42
C GLN A 201 3.19 -7.58 -2.53
N GLN A 202 4.09 -7.75 -3.51
CA GLN A 202 4.11 -6.89 -4.70
C GLN A 202 2.92 -7.16 -5.62
N LEU A 203 2.55 -8.43 -5.80
CA LEU A 203 1.35 -8.84 -6.54
C LEU A 203 0.06 -8.38 -5.83
N ALA A 204 0.06 -8.36 -4.50
CA ALA A 204 -1.11 -8.00 -3.72
C ALA A 204 -1.45 -6.50 -3.80
N ALA A 205 -2.75 -6.21 -3.89
CA ALA A 205 -3.30 -4.87 -3.71
C ALA A 205 -3.16 -4.38 -2.27
N GLY A 206 -3.03 -5.29 -1.31
CA GLY A 206 -2.73 -4.95 0.07
C GLY A 206 -2.38 -6.14 0.95
N SER A 207 -1.87 -5.84 2.13
CA SER A 207 -1.53 -6.83 3.15
C SER A 207 -2.14 -6.47 4.51
N LEU A 208 -2.49 -7.49 5.26
CA LEU A 208 -2.98 -7.46 6.62
C LEU A 208 -1.94 -8.21 7.45
N GLN A 209 -1.14 -7.51 8.25
CA GLN A 209 -0.08 -8.09 9.05
C GLN A 209 -0.50 -8.14 10.51
N LEU A 210 -0.38 -9.32 11.11
CA LEU A 210 -0.51 -9.49 12.55
C LEU A 210 0.81 -9.13 13.22
N VAL A 211 0.74 -8.26 14.22
CA VAL A 211 1.88 -7.79 15.02
C VAL A 211 1.54 -7.96 16.49
N GLU A 212 2.53 -8.26 17.31
CA GLU A 212 2.36 -8.32 18.77
C GLU A 212 1.93 -6.95 19.30
N ALA A 213 1.01 -6.95 20.27
CA ALA A 213 0.64 -5.74 20.99
C ALA A 213 1.73 -5.40 22.01
N SER A 214 2.10 -4.13 22.13
CA SER A 214 3.09 -3.71 23.13
C SER A 214 2.55 -3.84 24.56
N GLU A 215 3.43 -4.01 25.56
CA GLU A 215 3.00 -4.07 26.96
C GLU A 215 2.19 -2.84 27.39
N LEU A 216 2.57 -1.66 26.87
CA LEU A 216 1.84 -0.42 27.10
C LEU A 216 0.41 -0.50 26.55
N GLU A 217 0.23 -0.95 25.30
CA GLU A 217 -1.08 -1.13 24.69
C GLU A 217 -1.93 -2.13 25.46
N CYS A 218 -1.32 -3.23 25.91
CA CYS A 218 -1.98 -4.21 26.75
C CYS A 218 -2.50 -3.60 28.05
N SER A 219 -1.66 -2.83 28.75
CA SER A 219 -2.03 -2.17 30.00
C SER A 219 -3.14 -1.12 29.82
N MET A 220 -3.07 -0.33 28.75
CA MET A 220 -4.03 0.72 28.44
C MET A 220 -5.41 0.13 28.09
N CYS A 221 -5.43 -0.90 27.25
CA CYS A 221 -6.67 -1.57 26.89
C CYS A 221 -7.28 -2.35 28.06
N ALA A 222 -6.46 -2.98 28.91
CA ALA A 222 -6.95 -3.61 30.13
C ALA A 222 -7.61 -2.59 31.07
N ALA A 223 -7.02 -1.40 31.24
CA ALA A 223 -7.56 -0.35 32.09
C ALA A 223 -8.87 0.26 31.54
N ALA A 224 -9.00 0.40 30.22
CA ALA A 224 -10.16 1.06 29.61
C ALA A 224 -11.30 0.12 29.23
N HIS A 225 -10.98 -1.08 28.75
CA HIS A 225 -11.95 -2.02 28.18
C HIS A 225 -12.10 -3.30 29.02
N GLY A 226 -11.27 -3.48 30.05
CA GLY A 226 -11.24 -4.73 30.83
C GLY A 226 -10.75 -5.95 30.05
N ALA A 227 -10.18 -5.74 28.86
CA ALA A 227 -9.71 -6.78 27.96
C ALA A 227 -8.28 -6.49 27.49
N THR A 228 -7.44 -7.51 27.53
CA THR A 228 -6.07 -7.45 27.01
C THR A 228 -6.07 -7.84 25.53
N PRO A 229 -5.60 -6.97 24.62
CA PRO A 229 -5.45 -7.32 23.21
C PRO A 229 -4.46 -8.48 23.05
N GLN A 230 -4.79 -9.45 22.19
CA GLN A 230 -3.85 -10.52 21.81
C GLN A 230 -2.90 -10.07 20.70
N GLY A 231 -3.22 -9.00 20.00
CA GLY A 231 -2.34 -8.45 18.98
C GLY A 231 -2.88 -7.20 18.30
N ARG A 232 -2.15 -6.78 17.28
CA ARG A 232 -2.44 -5.64 16.41
C ARG A 232 -2.58 -6.13 14.97
N LEU A 233 -3.63 -5.68 14.30
CA LEU A 233 -3.82 -5.84 12.88
C LEU A 233 -3.35 -4.56 12.16
N ALA A 234 -2.27 -4.65 11.40
CA ALA A 234 -1.78 -3.58 10.54
C ALA A 234 -2.24 -3.84 9.09
N VAL A 235 -3.13 -2.99 8.59
CA VAL A 235 -3.66 -3.08 7.22
C VAL A 235 -2.93 -2.06 6.35
N ARG A 236 -2.39 -2.50 5.21
CA ARG A 236 -1.76 -1.64 4.20
C ARG A 236 -2.38 -1.93 2.84
N LEU A 237 -3.03 -0.94 2.25
CA LEU A 237 -3.66 -1.05 0.93
C LEU A 237 -3.05 -0.07 -0.07
N LYS A 238 -2.66 -0.57 -1.24
CA LYS A 238 -2.22 0.21 -2.39
C LYS A 238 -3.45 0.65 -3.19
N ARG A 239 -3.52 1.92 -3.56
CA ARG A 239 -4.52 2.44 -4.50
C ARG A 239 -3.97 2.39 -5.92
N ALA A 240 -4.87 2.44 -6.91
CA ALA A 240 -4.50 2.56 -8.32
C ALA A 240 -3.58 3.77 -8.60
N ALA A 241 -3.78 4.89 -7.91
CA ALA A 241 -2.93 6.09 -8.00
C ALA A 241 -1.57 5.97 -7.27
N GLY A 242 -1.16 4.76 -6.86
CA GLY A 242 0.09 4.51 -6.12
C GLY A 242 0.08 4.90 -4.63
N ARG A 243 -0.89 5.70 -4.19
CA ARG A 243 -1.02 6.08 -2.77
C ARG A 243 -1.35 4.85 -1.90
N VAL A 244 -0.60 4.68 -0.81
CA VAL A 244 -0.85 3.64 0.19
C VAL A 244 -1.70 4.19 1.33
N ARG A 245 -2.78 3.50 1.71
CA ARG A 245 -3.50 3.71 2.97
C ARG A 245 -3.01 2.69 3.99
N ALA A 246 -2.71 3.15 5.20
CA ALA A 246 -2.38 2.30 6.32
C ALA A 246 -3.36 2.55 7.46
N GLU A 247 -3.80 1.47 8.11
CA GLU A 247 -4.65 1.49 9.30
C GLU A 247 -4.12 0.45 10.28
N SER A 248 -4.21 0.74 11.58
CA SER A 248 -3.80 -0.19 12.61
C SER A 248 -4.82 -0.23 13.72
N GLN A 249 -5.25 -1.43 14.09
CA GLN A 249 -6.26 -1.66 15.12
C GLN A 249 -5.79 -2.77 16.05
N LEU A 250 -5.96 -2.58 17.36
CA LEU A 250 -5.78 -3.67 18.32
C LEU A 250 -6.96 -4.61 18.22
N TYR A 251 -6.74 -5.89 18.46
CA TYR A 251 -7.82 -6.86 18.48
C TYR A 251 -7.70 -7.77 19.69
N ALA A 252 -8.86 -8.24 20.13
CA ALA A 252 -8.99 -9.30 21.09
C ALA A 252 -9.86 -10.45 20.57
N ILE A 253 -9.57 -11.67 21.00
CA ILE A 253 -10.32 -12.88 20.65
C ILE A 253 -10.99 -13.39 21.92
N ASP A 254 -12.31 -13.56 21.86
CA ASP A 254 -13.08 -14.09 22.98
C ASP A 254 -13.03 -15.63 23.05
N ALA A 255 -13.62 -16.20 24.10
CA ALA A 255 -13.67 -17.65 24.29
C ALA A 255 -14.48 -18.39 23.21
N SER A 256 -15.33 -17.70 22.45
CA SER A 256 -16.07 -18.25 21.31
C SER A 256 -15.27 -18.23 20.01
N GLY A 257 -14.10 -17.57 20.00
CA GLY A 257 -13.27 -17.35 18.83
C GLY A 257 -13.70 -16.13 18.00
N ALA A 258 -14.60 -15.28 18.52
CA ALA A 258 -14.99 -14.05 17.85
C ALA A 258 -13.95 -12.94 18.10
N VAL A 259 -13.72 -12.12 17.08
CA VAL A 259 -12.76 -11.02 17.13
C VAL A 259 -13.48 -9.72 17.49
N ALA A 260 -12.98 -9.04 18.52
CA ALA A 260 -13.35 -7.67 18.89
C ALA A 260 -12.17 -6.72 18.60
N PHE A 261 -12.43 -5.58 17.97
CA PHE A 261 -11.41 -4.55 17.79
C PHE A 261 -11.44 -3.57 18.97
N LEU A 262 -10.26 -3.21 19.45
CA LEU A 262 -10.07 -2.31 20.58
C LEU A 262 -9.39 -1.04 20.09
N GLU A 263 -9.91 0.11 20.52
CA GLU A 263 -9.25 1.40 20.33
C GLU A 263 -8.45 1.74 21.58
N PRO A 264 -7.15 2.09 21.45
CA PRO A 264 -6.39 2.60 22.59
C PRO A 264 -6.99 3.96 23.01
N PRO A 265 -7.23 4.21 24.31
CA PRO A 265 -7.83 5.46 24.76
C PRO A 265 -6.91 6.65 24.44
N ALA A 266 -7.42 7.61 23.67
CA ALA A 266 -6.71 8.84 23.32
C ALA A 266 -6.29 9.64 24.58
N ASP A 267 -7.14 9.64 25.62
CA ASP A 267 -6.89 10.36 26.87
C ASP A 267 -5.74 9.75 27.68
N LEU A 268 -5.55 8.43 27.66
CA LEU A 268 -4.45 7.78 28.37
C LEU A 268 -3.11 7.92 27.63
N LEU A 269 -3.09 8.14 26.32
CA LEU A 269 -1.86 8.50 25.59
C LEU A 269 -1.33 9.87 26.05
N SER A 270 -2.23 10.82 26.28
CA SER A 270 -1.87 12.12 26.84
C SER A 270 -1.42 12.01 28.31
N ALA A 271 -2.10 11.17 29.11
CA ALA A 271 -1.80 10.99 30.53
C ALA A 271 -0.53 10.15 30.78
N ALA A 272 -0.26 9.11 29.98
CA ALA A 272 0.97 8.32 30.04
C ALA A 272 2.17 9.13 29.52
N ALA A 273 2.00 9.94 28.47
CA ALA A 273 3.01 10.91 28.04
C ALA A 273 3.26 11.99 29.12
N ALA A 274 2.23 12.41 29.86
CA ALA A 274 2.36 13.33 31.00
C ALA A 274 3.04 12.67 32.22
N ALA A 275 2.73 11.40 32.51
CA ALA A 275 3.35 10.64 33.59
C ALA A 275 4.83 10.33 33.30
N GLY A 276 5.18 10.03 32.04
CA GLY A 276 6.57 9.90 31.58
C GLY A 276 7.34 11.23 31.70
N LYS A 277 6.69 12.36 31.44
CA LYS A 277 7.25 13.71 31.69
C LYS A 277 7.48 13.99 33.17
N ALA A 278 6.58 13.56 34.05
CA ALA A 278 6.72 13.72 35.50
C ALA A 278 7.85 12.85 36.08
N ALA A 279 8.02 11.62 35.57
CA ALA A 279 9.11 10.73 35.96
C ALA A 279 10.48 11.22 35.43
N GLY A 280 10.54 11.77 34.21
CA GLY A 280 11.75 12.37 33.65
C GLY A 280 12.17 13.68 34.32
N ALA A 281 11.21 14.46 34.85
CA ALA A 281 11.48 15.70 35.59
C ALA A 281 12.15 15.46 36.96
N ALA A 282 12.04 14.25 37.53
CA ALA A 282 12.69 13.89 38.78
C ALA A 282 14.16 13.45 38.60
N ALA A 283 14.60 13.15 37.37
CA ALA A 283 15.90 12.51 37.10
C ALA A 283 16.90 13.38 36.31
N GLY A 284 16.63 14.66 36.06
CA GLY A 284 17.55 15.49 35.29
C GLY A 284 17.18 16.97 35.27
N ALA A 285 17.34 17.64 36.41
CA ALA A 285 17.30 19.09 36.46
C ALA A 285 18.65 19.66 35.98
N ASP A 286 18.98 19.52 34.69
CA ASP A 286 19.96 20.38 34.03
C ASP A 286 19.78 20.38 32.49
N ALA A 287 19.57 21.58 31.95
CA ALA A 287 19.82 22.00 30.56
C ALA A 287 18.97 21.48 29.37
N THR A 288 17.80 20.83 29.53
CA THR A 288 16.93 20.45 28.39
C THR A 288 15.49 20.97 28.42
N GLY A 289 15.16 21.87 29.35
CA GLY A 289 13.80 22.41 29.52
C GLY A 289 13.28 23.32 28.39
N GLY A 290 14.13 23.80 27.48
CA GLY A 290 13.74 24.77 26.45
C GLY A 290 13.07 24.17 25.20
N LEU A 291 13.38 22.92 24.85
CA LEU A 291 12.94 22.29 23.60
C LEU A 291 11.49 21.79 23.63
N ALA A 292 10.98 21.42 24.81
CA ALA A 292 9.64 20.87 24.96
C ALA A 292 8.54 21.94 24.88
N GLN A 293 8.84 23.19 25.26
CA GLN A 293 7.86 24.28 25.24
C GLN A 293 7.68 24.89 23.84
N GLN A 294 8.64 24.69 22.93
CA GLN A 294 8.54 25.12 21.52
C GLN A 294 7.71 24.18 20.63
N LEU A 295 7.45 22.95 21.06
CA LEU A 295 6.70 21.96 20.26
C LEU A 295 5.19 21.92 20.57
N ALA A 296 4.72 22.63 21.60
CA ALA A 296 3.32 22.64 21.99
C ALA A 296 2.41 23.57 21.16
N GLY A 297 2.98 24.37 20.25
CA GLY A 297 2.24 25.29 19.39
C GLY A 297 2.72 25.24 17.95
N GLY A 298 2.23 24.26 17.19
CA GLY A 298 2.30 24.12 15.73
C GLY A 298 3.55 24.68 15.04
N MET A 299 4.49 23.80 14.67
CA MET A 299 5.70 23.99 13.82
C MET A 299 5.98 25.41 13.28
N ARG A 300 6.12 26.39 14.16
CA ARG A 300 6.72 27.70 13.89
C ARG A 300 7.87 27.83 14.86
N LEU A 301 9.01 27.26 14.45
CA LEU A 301 10.29 27.48 15.11
C LEU A 301 10.63 28.96 14.93
N GLY A 302 10.22 29.80 15.88
CA GLY A 302 10.73 31.15 16.01
C GLY A 302 12.21 31.06 16.36
N LEU A 303 13.05 31.77 15.59
CA LEU A 303 14.49 31.86 15.88
C LEU A 303 14.68 32.31 17.32
N SER A 304 15.55 31.64 18.06
CA SER A 304 15.97 32.13 19.37
C SER A 304 16.61 33.53 19.22
N ARG A 305 16.63 34.31 20.30
CA ARG A 305 17.26 35.64 20.28
C ARG A 305 18.71 35.59 19.78
N ALA A 306 19.45 34.55 20.16
CA ALA A 306 20.81 34.31 19.71
C ALA A 306 20.89 34.01 18.21
N GLU A 307 19.98 33.20 17.68
CA GLU A 307 19.91 32.88 16.23
C GLU A 307 19.42 34.06 15.40
N ALA A 308 18.51 34.88 15.92
CA ALA A 308 18.07 36.12 15.27
C ALA A 308 19.20 37.14 15.20
N GLU A 309 19.97 37.31 16.28
CA GLU A 309 21.16 38.17 16.30
C GLU A 309 22.30 37.62 15.44
N ALA A 310 22.42 36.29 15.30
CA ALA A 310 23.38 35.67 14.38
C ALA A 310 22.96 35.90 12.93
N LYS A 311 21.68 35.67 12.60
CA LYS A 311 21.13 35.94 11.25
C LYS A 311 21.28 37.41 10.86
N ALA A 312 21.07 38.35 11.79
CA ALA A 312 21.26 39.78 11.53
C ALA A 312 22.72 40.17 11.24
N ARG A 313 23.69 39.34 11.60
CA ARG A 313 25.13 39.57 11.34
C ARG A 313 25.65 38.85 10.10
N VAL A 314 24.85 37.97 9.50
CA VAL A 314 25.22 37.28 8.26
C VAL A 314 24.98 38.23 7.09
N GLN A 315 26.05 38.84 6.58
CA GLN A 315 26.03 39.48 5.26
C GLN A 315 26.20 38.42 4.18
N LEU A 316 25.17 38.22 3.36
CA LEU A 316 25.27 37.32 2.22
C LEU A 316 25.98 38.02 1.05
N PRO A 317 26.86 37.34 0.29
CA PRO A 317 27.68 37.96 -0.77
C PRO A 317 26.90 38.65 -1.90
N PHE A 318 25.61 38.38 -2.03
CA PHE A 318 24.69 38.90 -3.07
C PHE A 318 23.62 39.83 -2.50
N GLU A 319 23.68 40.16 -1.21
CA GLU A 319 22.80 41.17 -0.64
C GLU A 319 23.28 42.56 -1.10
N HIS A 320 22.58 43.13 -2.08
CA HIS A 320 22.86 44.46 -2.61
C HIS A 320 22.82 45.48 -1.46
N GLN A 321 23.99 45.87 -0.96
CA GLN A 321 24.14 46.92 0.04
C GLN A 321 23.59 48.22 -0.56
N GLY A 322 22.35 48.56 -0.20
CA GLY A 322 21.75 49.87 -0.50
C GLY A 322 20.33 49.91 -1.04
N GLN A 323 19.64 48.79 -1.32
CA GLN A 323 18.28 48.86 -1.93
C GLN A 323 17.22 47.94 -1.32
N GLY A 324 17.30 47.65 -0.02
CA GLY A 324 16.27 46.88 0.69
C GLY A 324 14.88 47.55 0.72
N ALA A 325 14.79 48.87 0.54
CA ALA A 325 13.52 49.60 0.57
C ALA A 325 12.60 49.30 -0.63
N ALA A 326 13.17 48.98 -1.81
CA ALA A 326 12.38 48.73 -3.03
C ALA A 326 11.67 47.36 -3.01
N TYR A 327 12.11 46.44 -2.14
CA TYR A 327 11.48 45.12 -1.96
C TYR A 327 10.38 45.13 -0.89
N GLN A 328 10.25 46.21 -0.11
CA GLN A 328 9.24 46.33 0.95
C GLN A 328 7.90 46.87 0.45
N THR A 329 7.88 47.56 -0.69
CA THR A 329 6.66 48.10 -1.30
C THR A 329 5.78 47.04 -1.95
N GLY A 330 6.29 45.82 -2.18
CA GLY A 330 5.51 44.69 -2.69
C GLY A 330 5.06 44.79 -4.16
N ASP A 331 5.40 45.89 -4.84
CA ASP A 331 5.13 46.09 -6.27
C ASP A 331 6.37 45.70 -7.09
N PHE A 332 6.23 44.66 -7.91
CA PHE A 332 7.32 44.09 -8.70
C PHE A 332 7.93 45.07 -9.71
N ARG A 333 7.17 46.10 -10.08
CA ARG A 333 7.59 47.10 -11.07
C ARG A 333 8.65 48.05 -10.53
N ASP A 334 8.83 48.12 -9.20
CA ASP A 334 9.76 49.07 -8.57
C ASP A 334 11.20 48.55 -8.46
N TYR A 335 11.41 47.24 -8.59
CA TYR A 335 12.74 46.61 -8.54
C TYR A 335 13.14 45.85 -9.81
N LEU A 336 12.20 45.62 -10.75
CA LEU A 336 12.53 45.05 -12.05
C LEU A 336 13.12 46.12 -13.00
N PRO A 337 14.08 45.75 -13.87
CA PRO A 337 14.52 46.63 -14.94
C PRO A 337 13.39 46.86 -15.96
N PRO A 338 13.42 47.99 -16.70
CA PRO A 338 12.36 48.34 -17.65
C PRO A 338 12.19 47.31 -18.77
N GLU A 339 13.27 46.60 -19.12
CA GLU A 339 13.28 45.51 -20.11
C GLU A 339 12.46 44.30 -19.66
N ALA A 340 12.27 44.14 -18.35
CA ALA A 340 11.44 43.12 -17.72
C ALA A 340 10.10 43.69 -17.21
N GLY A 341 9.67 44.85 -17.72
CA GLY A 341 8.37 45.46 -17.39
C GLY A 341 8.36 46.37 -16.15
N GLY A 342 9.53 46.67 -15.58
CA GLY A 342 9.68 47.59 -14.46
C GLY A 342 9.67 49.08 -14.85
N ARG A 343 9.61 49.98 -13.86
CA ARG A 343 9.64 51.42 -14.09
C ARG A 343 11.07 51.90 -14.35
N ALA A 344 11.29 52.58 -15.47
CA ALA A 344 12.56 53.23 -15.77
C ALA A 344 12.85 54.33 -14.72
N ARG A 345 13.90 54.15 -13.92
CA ARG A 345 14.37 55.19 -13.00
C ARG A 345 15.28 56.18 -13.74
N PRO A 346 15.15 57.50 -13.51
CA PRO A 346 16.07 58.48 -14.08
C PRO A 346 17.48 58.22 -13.54
N GLY A 347 18.42 57.88 -14.43
CA GLY A 347 19.82 57.59 -14.09
C GLY A 347 20.29 56.17 -14.41
N SER A 348 19.44 55.26 -14.91
CA SER A 348 19.92 53.96 -15.41
C SER A 348 20.51 54.09 -16.81
N ALA A 349 21.79 53.75 -16.94
CA ALA A 349 22.61 53.86 -18.16
C ALA A 349 22.27 52.77 -19.19
N ALA A 350 20.99 52.63 -19.56
CA ALA A 350 20.52 51.76 -20.63
C ALA A 350 19.79 52.64 -21.67
N GLY A 351 20.58 53.41 -22.41
CA GLY A 351 20.06 54.36 -23.38
C GLY A 351 21.13 54.79 -24.38
N SER A 352 21.62 53.86 -25.20
CA SER A 352 22.14 54.16 -26.54
C SER A 352 22.64 52.91 -27.27
N ARG A 353 21.83 52.36 -28.18
CA ARG A 353 22.17 52.17 -29.61
C ARG A 353 21.12 51.30 -30.30
N ALA A 354 20.26 51.98 -31.06
CA ALA A 354 19.51 51.42 -32.16
C ALA A 354 20.43 51.17 -33.37
N GLY A 355 20.15 50.13 -34.17
CA GLY A 355 20.74 49.93 -35.49
C GLY A 355 20.88 48.46 -35.91
N GLN A 356 19.88 47.95 -36.65
CA GLN A 356 19.81 46.73 -37.49
C GLN A 356 21.07 46.40 -38.35
N PRO A 357 21.12 45.28 -39.11
CA PRO A 357 20.47 43.95 -39.01
C PRO A 357 21.46 42.74 -39.25
N ASP A 358 20.95 41.50 -39.20
CA ASP A 358 21.63 40.21 -39.49
C ASP A 358 22.39 40.15 -40.85
N PRO A 359 23.39 39.25 -41.04
CA PRO A 359 23.07 37.92 -41.63
C PRO A 359 23.98 36.72 -41.22
N ALA A 360 23.35 35.54 -41.22
CA ALA A 360 23.77 34.25 -41.82
C ALA A 360 25.21 33.68 -41.69
N ALA A 361 25.23 32.40 -41.27
CA ALA A 361 25.87 31.24 -41.91
C ALA A 361 27.32 30.77 -41.58
N LEU A 362 27.38 29.44 -41.37
CA LEU A 362 28.39 28.45 -41.83
C LEU A 362 29.76 28.29 -41.14
N GLY A 363 30.07 27.00 -40.86
CA GLY A 363 31.38 26.38 -41.15
C GLY A 363 32.32 26.18 -39.95
N THR A 364 32.41 24.99 -39.37
CA THR A 364 33.35 23.88 -39.67
C THR A 364 34.84 24.08 -39.32
N ALA A 365 35.33 23.14 -38.50
CA ALA A 365 36.62 22.41 -38.56
C ALA A 365 37.94 23.03 -38.01
N ALA A 366 38.38 22.44 -36.89
CA ALA A 366 39.63 21.67 -36.67
C ALA A 366 41.06 22.28 -36.83
N ALA A 367 41.84 22.07 -35.74
CA ALA A 367 43.29 21.73 -35.65
C ALA A 367 44.34 22.81 -36.06
N ALA A 368 45.53 23.00 -35.48
CA ALA A 368 46.35 22.29 -34.48
C ALA A 368 47.45 23.22 -33.87
N THR A 369 47.91 22.88 -32.66
CA THR A 369 49.29 22.95 -32.08
C THR A 369 50.21 24.19 -32.21
N ALA A 370 50.67 24.75 -31.07
CA ALA A 370 52.06 24.61 -30.54
C ALA A 370 52.42 25.60 -29.39
N GLY A 371 53.09 25.09 -28.34
CA GLY A 371 54.01 25.75 -27.36
C GLY A 371 53.43 26.81 -26.40
N GLY A 372 53.37 26.64 -25.07
CA GLY A 372 54.47 26.65 -24.08
C GLY A 372 54.77 28.10 -23.66
N GLU A 373 54.67 28.61 -22.42
CA GLU A 373 54.73 28.08 -21.05
C GLU A 373 54.06 29.12 -20.11
N GLY A 374 53.66 28.73 -18.89
CA GLY A 374 53.54 29.68 -17.77
C GLY A 374 52.38 29.51 -16.78
N GLN A 375 52.70 28.96 -15.61
CA GLN A 375 52.18 29.34 -14.28
C GLN A 375 50.80 28.82 -13.80
N GLN A 376 50.89 27.79 -12.94
CA GLN A 376 50.22 27.69 -11.62
C GLN A 376 48.68 27.83 -11.56
N GLN A 377 48.02 26.74 -11.96
CA GLN A 377 46.88 26.08 -11.30
C GLN A 377 46.03 26.91 -10.32
N GLN A 378 45.09 27.69 -10.87
CA GLN A 378 43.79 27.88 -10.23
C GLN A 378 43.02 26.56 -10.32
N GLN A 379 42.79 25.89 -9.19
CA GLN A 379 41.78 24.83 -9.09
C GLN A 379 40.40 25.45 -9.22
N GLN A 380 39.99 25.73 -10.46
CA GLN A 380 38.58 25.87 -10.82
C GLN A 380 37.95 24.50 -10.62
N GLN A 381 37.23 24.35 -9.52
CA GLN A 381 36.33 23.23 -9.29
C GLN A 381 35.40 23.13 -10.49
N ARG A 382 35.55 22.06 -11.28
CA ARG A 382 34.60 21.68 -12.33
C ARG A 382 33.26 21.37 -11.65
N LEU A 383 32.44 22.40 -11.49
CA LEU A 383 31.05 22.25 -11.12
C LEU A 383 30.37 21.48 -12.26
N GLY A 384 29.87 20.29 -11.96
CA GLY A 384 29.10 19.48 -12.91
C GLY A 384 27.90 20.28 -13.42
N HIS A 385 27.73 20.32 -14.73
CA HIS A 385 26.57 20.89 -15.38
C HIS A 385 25.44 19.84 -15.36
N ILE A 386 24.28 20.19 -14.80
CA ILE A 386 23.06 19.37 -14.88
C ILE A 386 22.32 19.73 -16.18
N LEU A 387 22.26 18.79 -17.13
CA LEU A 387 21.42 18.89 -18.33
C LEU A 387 20.01 18.44 -17.96
N TYR A 388 19.05 19.36 -18.01
CA TYR A 388 17.63 18.99 -18.04
C TYR A 388 17.26 18.64 -19.48
N VAL A 389 17.20 17.34 -19.77
CA VAL A 389 16.57 16.83 -20.99
C VAL A 389 15.09 16.68 -20.69
N ARG A 390 14.26 17.31 -21.52
CA ARG A 390 12.80 17.18 -21.48
C ARG A 390 12.44 15.99 -22.38
N ASP A 391 12.03 14.87 -21.80
CA ASP A 391 11.67 13.64 -22.55
C ASP A 391 10.36 13.77 -23.36
N SER A 392 9.84 14.99 -23.54
CA SER A 392 8.57 15.25 -24.24
C SER A 392 8.72 15.51 -25.74
N ALA A 393 9.88 15.24 -26.35
CA ALA A 393 10.13 15.55 -27.76
C ALA A 393 9.85 14.39 -28.73
N SER A 394 9.18 13.31 -28.29
CA SER A 394 8.82 12.18 -29.16
C SER A 394 7.36 11.74 -29.06
N GLU A 395 6.46 12.60 -28.58
CA GLU A 395 5.04 12.42 -28.86
C GLU A 395 4.70 13.27 -30.09
N PRO A 396 4.11 12.70 -31.15
CA PRO A 396 3.52 13.50 -32.21
C PRO A 396 2.45 14.40 -31.58
N GLU A 397 2.42 15.67 -32.02
CA GLU A 397 1.37 16.60 -31.64
C GLU A 397 0.00 15.97 -31.95
N ASP A 398 -0.81 15.68 -30.91
CA ASP A 398 -2.24 15.35 -31.08
C ASP A 398 -2.90 16.59 -31.70
N SER A 399 -3.09 16.51 -33.02
CA SER A 399 -3.60 17.55 -33.89
C SER A 399 -5.10 17.35 -34.10
N ASP A 400 -5.86 17.37 -33.01
CA ASP A 400 -7.32 17.26 -33.00
C ASP A 400 -7.99 18.12 -31.91
N GLU A 401 -7.32 19.18 -31.44
CA GLU A 401 -8.04 20.34 -30.90
C GLU A 401 -8.72 21.09 -32.05
N ASP A 402 -9.95 20.68 -32.35
CA ASP A 402 -10.88 21.43 -33.21
C ASP A 402 -11.13 22.82 -32.60
N PRO A 403 -10.80 23.92 -33.31
CA PRO A 403 -11.01 25.26 -32.82
C PRO A 403 -12.41 25.75 -33.23
N ASP A 404 -13.51 25.15 -32.76
CA ASP A 404 -14.86 25.53 -33.20
C ASP A 404 -16.00 25.25 -32.17
N ASP A 405 -15.80 25.45 -30.86
CA ASP A 405 -16.92 25.34 -29.88
C ASP A 405 -17.07 26.54 -28.94
N ASP A 406 -16.64 27.73 -29.37
CA ASP A 406 -17.20 29.01 -28.90
C ASP A 406 -18.15 29.53 -29.98
N LEU A 407 -19.45 29.24 -29.91
CA LEU A 407 -20.52 30.10 -30.47
C LEU A 407 -21.91 29.72 -29.91
N ASP A 408 -22.47 30.69 -29.17
CA ASP A 408 -23.89 31.01 -28.92
C ASP A 408 -24.82 29.96 -28.32
N ILE A 409 -25.19 30.08 -27.02
CA ILE A 409 -26.43 30.73 -26.49
C ILE A 409 -26.33 30.98 -24.97
#